data_AF-A0A8T0ZHH8-F1
#
_entry.id   AF-A0A8T0ZHH8-F1
#
_cell.length_a   1.000
_cell.length_b   1.000
_cell.length_c   1.000
_cell.angle_alpha   90.00
_cell.angle_beta   90.00
_cell.angle_gamma   90.00
#
_symmetry.space_group_name_H-M   'P 1'
#
loop_
_entity.id
_entity.type
_entity.pdbx_description
1 polymer ?
#
loop_
_entity_poly.entity_id
_entity_poly.type
_entity_poly.pdbx_seq_one_letter_code
_entity_poly.pdbx_strand_id
1 'polypeptide(L)'
;MEVVMADGRRLVCDQEVLLDLERMTIAGPVSIRSVPCLVLSGGGDEVLLGRDVLKGLGIDVEEQLAQLASPLSLDRDMGEFPAGDGIPDPQDAQEPITILSQLLDRAVANGLPTEHVDAVRDLLELFPDVWRAAVGPDPPAKVEPLRVTLKFGAVPYRSPPRKYAPLQAQFIREYVKSLVDNGLMEQNDASRWACAVVPVRKPGTSDNYDE
;
A
#
# COMPACT_ATOMS: atom_id res chain seq x y z
N MET A 1 -33.42 -5.88 -17.62
CA MET A 1 -33.03 -4.85 -16.64
C MET A 1 -33.22 -3.48 -17.25
N GLU A 2 -33.80 -2.52 -16.52
CA GLU A 2 -33.91 -1.11 -16.95
C GLU A 2 -32.70 -0.34 -16.38
N VAL A 3 -31.97 0.39 -17.24
CA VAL A 3 -30.75 1.13 -16.89
C VAL A 3 -30.95 2.59 -17.26
N VAL A 4 -30.54 3.49 -16.38
CA VAL A 4 -30.54 4.93 -16.64
C VAL A 4 -29.11 5.37 -16.99
N MET A 5 -28.94 5.90 -18.19
CA MET A 5 -27.68 6.41 -18.71
C MET A 5 -27.38 7.79 -18.11
N ALA A 6 -26.11 8.23 -18.19
CA ALA A 6 -25.68 9.52 -17.66
C ALA A 6 -26.39 10.73 -18.31
N ASP A 7 -26.92 10.57 -19.53
CA ASP A 7 -27.70 11.58 -20.24
C ASP A 7 -29.22 11.51 -19.94
N GLY A 8 -29.61 10.68 -18.98
CA GLY A 8 -31.00 10.51 -18.55
C GLY A 8 -31.83 9.55 -19.42
N ARG A 9 -31.25 8.96 -20.48
CA ARG A 9 -31.94 7.96 -21.29
C ARG A 9 -32.15 6.67 -20.50
N ARG A 10 -33.29 6.03 -20.72
CA ARG A 10 -33.61 4.72 -20.15
C ARG A 10 -33.45 3.65 -21.21
N LEU A 11 -32.64 2.66 -20.93
CA LEU A 11 -32.37 1.53 -21.81
C LEU A 11 -32.79 0.23 -21.14
N VAL A 12 -33.29 -0.70 -21.94
CA VAL A 12 -33.60 -2.05 -21.47
C VAL A 12 -32.49 -2.97 -21.95
N CYS A 13 -31.87 -3.65 -21.00
CA CYS A 13 -30.80 -4.61 -21.22
C CYS A 13 -31.29 -6.02 -20.90
N ASP A 14 -30.98 -6.97 -21.77
CA ASP A 14 -31.37 -8.38 -21.67
C ASP A 14 -30.20 -9.30 -21.29
N GLN A 15 -28.95 -8.83 -21.44
CA GLN A 15 -27.75 -9.61 -21.13
C GLN A 15 -26.82 -8.88 -20.15
N GLU A 16 -26.30 -9.63 -19.18
CA GLU A 16 -25.30 -9.20 -18.20
C GLU A 16 -24.14 -10.20 -18.21
N VAL A 17 -22.91 -9.69 -18.23
CA VAL A 17 -21.67 -10.49 -18.23
C VAL A 17 -20.72 -9.92 -17.20
N LEU A 18 -20.02 -10.79 -16.46
CA LEU A 18 -18.96 -10.36 -15.56
C LEU A 18 -17.65 -10.25 -16.34
N LEU A 19 -17.05 -9.06 -16.34
CA LEU A 19 -15.79 -8.80 -17.03
C LEU A 19 -14.72 -8.31 -16.04
N ASP A 20 -13.47 -8.70 -16.30
CA ASP A 20 -12.31 -8.08 -15.68
C ASP A 20 -11.89 -6.89 -16.57
N LEU A 21 -11.92 -5.68 -16.03
CA LEU A 21 -11.62 -4.45 -16.74
C LEU A 21 -10.23 -3.96 -16.34
N GLU A 22 -9.38 -3.69 -17.33
CA GLU A 22 -8.06 -3.10 -17.14
C GLU A 22 -8.00 -1.76 -17.87
N ARG A 23 -7.55 -0.72 -17.19
CA ARG A 23 -7.36 0.62 -17.76
C ARG A 23 -5.91 1.06 -17.59
N MET A 24 -5.27 1.41 -18.70
CA MET A 24 -3.94 2.00 -18.65
C MET A 24 -4.00 3.47 -18.22
N THR A 25 -3.21 3.83 -17.22
CA THR A 25 -3.02 5.23 -16.78
C THR A 25 -1.56 5.63 -16.92
N ILE A 26 -1.27 6.93 -16.82
CA ILE A 26 0.12 7.44 -16.78
C ILE A 26 0.93 6.87 -15.60
N ALA A 27 0.25 6.45 -14.54
CA ALA A 27 0.85 5.86 -13.35
C ALA A 27 0.98 4.33 -13.42
N GLY A 28 0.49 3.71 -14.50
CA GLY A 28 0.45 2.25 -14.69
C GLY A 28 -0.96 1.71 -14.94
N PRO A 29 -1.10 0.40 -15.16
CA PRO A 29 -2.38 -0.26 -15.35
C PRO A 29 -3.17 -0.29 -14.04
N VAL A 30 -4.50 -0.13 -14.14
CA VAL A 30 -5.44 -0.27 -13.03
C VAL A 30 -6.45 -1.35 -13.43
N SER A 31 -6.54 -2.40 -12.63
CA SER A 31 -7.46 -3.51 -12.89
C SER A 31 -8.62 -3.53 -11.89
N ILE A 32 -9.80 -3.91 -12.35
CA ILE A 32 -10.96 -4.21 -11.52
C ILE A 32 -11.60 -5.49 -12.05
N ARG A 33 -11.81 -6.46 -11.17
CA ARG A 33 -12.28 -7.80 -11.56
C ARG A 33 -13.76 -7.99 -11.29
N SER A 34 -14.37 -8.88 -12.06
CA SER A 34 -15.76 -9.32 -11.91
C SER A 34 -16.76 -8.16 -11.86
N VAL A 35 -16.60 -7.21 -12.78
CA VAL A 35 -17.52 -6.08 -12.94
C VAL A 35 -18.76 -6.54 -13.71
N PRO A 36 -19.98 -6.35 -13.17
CA PRO A 36 -21.22 -6.55 -13.92
C PRO A 36 -21.31 -5.58 -15.09
N CYS A 37 -21.22 -6.10 -16.31
CA CYS A 37 -21.32 -5.34 -17.54
C CYS A 37 -22.62 -5.69 -18.26
N LEU A 38 -23.41 -4.66 -18.53
CA LEU A 38 -24.68 -4.76 -19.24
C LEU A 38 -24.43 -4.61 -20.74
N VAL A 39 -24.85 -5.61 -21.53
CA VAL A 39 -24.65 -5.62 -22.98
C VAL A 39 -25.84 -4.96 -23.65
N LEU A 40 -25.64 -3.75 -24.16
CA LEU A 40 -26.67 -2.98 -24.83
C LEU A 40 -26.68 -3.32 -26.33
N SER A 41 -27.86 -3.67 -26.86
CA SER A 41 -28.06 -3.85 -28.30
C SER A 41 -28.00 -2.49 -29.02
N GLY A 42 -26.84 -2.13 -29.56
CA GLY A 42 -26.61 -0.89 -30.31
C GLY A 42 -25.20 -0.80 -30.91
N GLY A 43 -24.99 0.05 -31.92
CA GLY A 43 -23.72 0.18 -32.65
C GLY A 43 -22.67 1.07 -31.96
N GLY A 44 -22.57 1.00 -30.63
CA GLY A 44 -21.55 1.73 -29.88
C GLY A 44 -20.27 0.91 -29.77
N ASP A 45 -19.15 1.46 -30.24
CA ASP A 45 -17.82 0.84 -30.11
C ASP A 45 -17.10 1.20 -28.79
N GLU A 46 -17.81 1.88 -27.87
CA GLU A 46 -17.24 2.41 -26.63
C GLU A 46 -17.78 1.71 -25.38
N VAL A 47 -16.89 1.40 -24.43
CA VAL A 47 -17.26 0.87 -23.11
C VAL A 47 -17.58 2.01 -22.16
N LEU A 48 -18.81 2.02 -21.63
CA LEU A 48 -19.25 3.01 -20.67
C LEU A 48 -19.09 2.48 -19.24
N LEU A 49 -18.31 3.19 -18.43
CA LEU A 49 -18.11 2.84 -17.02
C LEU A 49 -19.16 3.54 -16.15
N GLY A 50 -19.91 2.73 -15.39
CA GLY A 50 -20.85 3.24 -14.40
C GLY A 50 -20.17 4.05 -13.30
N ARG A 51 -20.94 4.93 -12.65
CA ARG A 51 -20.44 5.75 -11.54
C ARG A 51 -19.92 4.91 -10.38
N ASP A 52 -20.58 3.81 -10.08
CA ASP A 52 -20.20 2.81 -9.09
C ASP A 52 -18.84 2.17 -9.41
N VAL A 53 -18.62 1.81 -10.67
CA VAL A 53 -17.33 1.26 -11.15
C VAL A 53 -16.22 2.31 -11.05
N LEU A 54 -16.49 3.55 -11.48
CA LEU A 54 -15.55 4.67 -11.35
C LEU A 54 -15.20 4.97 -9.89
N LYS A 55 -16.18 4.98 -8.98
CA LYS A 55 -15.94 5.10 -7.53
C LYS A 55 -15.11 3.93 -6.98
N GLY A 56 -15.36 2.71 -7.47
CA GLY A 56 -14.54 1.54 -7.14
C GLY A 56 -13.07 1.70 -7.53
N LEU A 57 -12.81 2.36 -8.65
CA LEU A 57 -11.49 2.78 -9.12
C LEU A 57 -10.93 4.01 -8.39
N GLY A 58 -11.65 4.55 -7.40
CA GLY A 58 -11.25 5.75 -6.65
C GLY A 58 -11.50 7.08 -7.38
N ILE A 59 -12.31 7.05 -8.45
CA ILE A 59 -12.67 8.23 -9.25
C ILE A 59 -14.11 8.62 -8.90
N ASP A 60 -14.29 9.55 -7.96
CA ASP A 60 -15.60 10.18 -7.71
C ASP A 60 -15.66 11.55 -8.39
N VAL A 61 -16.17 11.57 -9.62
CA VAL A 61 -16.24 12.77 -10.46
C VAL A 61 -17.05 13.88 -9.80
N GLU A 62 -18.13 13.56 -9.08
CA GLU A 62 -18.94 14.58 -8.38
C GLU A 62 -18.18 15.20 -7.21
N GLU A 63 -17.49 14.39 -6.43
CA GLU A 63 -16.65 14.89 -5.32
C GLU A 63 -15.50 15.75 -5.86
N GLN A 64 -14.83 15.30 -6.92
CA GLN A 64 -13.75 16.04 -7.58
C GLN A 64 -14.24 17.36 -8.17
N LEU A 65 -15.40 17.38 -8.83
CA LEU A 65 -16.01 18.62 -9.33
C LEU A 65 -16.44 19.56 -8.19
N ALA A 66 -16.99 19.01 -7.10
CA ALA A 66 -17.34 19.81 -5.91
C ALA A 66 -16.10 20.43 -5.24
N GLN A 67 -14.96 19.73 -5.25
CA GLN A 67 -13.68 20.28 -4.77
C GLN A 67 -13.18 21.45 -5.64
N LEU A 68 -13.44 21.42 -6.96
CA LEU A 68 -13.08 22.52 -7.86
C LEU A 68 -14.00 23.74 -7.69
N ALA A 69 -15.27 23.52 -7.35
CA ALA A 69 -16.25 24.58 -7.15
C ALA A 69 -16.21 25.21 -5.74
N SER A 70 -15.55 24.57 -4.78
CA SER A 70 -15.40 25.09 -3.43
C SER A 70 -14.27 26.11 -3.39
N PRO A 71 -14.49 27.34 -2.88
CA PRO A 71 -13.40 28.28 -2.65
C PRO A 71 -12.42 27.60 -1.69
N LEU A 72 -11.15 27.52 -2.10
CA LEU A 72 -10.02 26.92 -1.39
C LEU A 72 -10.09 27.20 0.11
N SER A 73 -10.78 26.32 0.83
CA SER A 73 -10.78 26.31 2.28
C SER A 73 -9.69 25.32 2.62
N LEU A 74 -8.52 25.84 2.93
CA LEU A 74 -7.34 25.11 3.42
C LEU A 74 -7.58 24.42 4.78
N ASP A 75 -8.83 24.07 5.11
CA ASP A 75 -9.23 23.62 6.45
C ASP A 75 -10.04 22.32 6.43
N ARG A 76 -9.89 21.49 5.40
CA ARG A 76 -10.38 20.10 5.48
C ARG A 76 -9.31 19.07 5.19
N ASP A 77 -8.11 19.32 5.70
CA ASP A 77 -7.18 18.25 6.01
C ASP A 77 -7.32 17.86 7.50
N MET A 78 -8.52 17.38 7.88
CA MET A 78 -8.74 16.78 9.21
C MET A 78 -8.13 15.37 9.23
N GLY A 79 -6.82 15.33 9.05
CA GLY A 79 -5.99 14.15 8.87
C GLY A 79 -4.50 14.47 8.67
N GLU A 80 -4.14 15.76 8.54
CA GLU A 80 -2.76 16.22 8.54
C GLU A 80 -2.23 16.14 9.98
N PHE A 81 -1.80 14.95 10.39
CA PHE A 81 -0.78 14.89 11.43
C PHE A 81 0.43 15.65 10.87
N PRO A 82 1.00 16.63 11.59
CA PRO A 82 2.22 17.29 11.15
C PRO A 82 3.33 16.24 11.16
N ALA A 83 3.48 15.54 10.05
CA ALA A 83 4.62 14.71 9.76
C ALA A 83 5.73 15.71 9.45
N GLY A 84 6.54 16.02 10.48
CA GLY A 84 7.71 16.85 10.30
C GLY A 84 8.53 16.34 9.11
N ASP A 85 9.09 17.27 8.36
CA ASP A 85 9.69 17.12 7.03
C ASP A 85 10.84 16.08 6.94
N GLY A 86 11.25 15.52 8.07
CA GLY A 86 12.20 14.43 8.18
C GLY A 86 11.53 13.06 8.11
N ILE A 87 11.62 12.40 6.96
CA ILE A 87 11.39 10.97 6.81
C ILE A 87 12.76 10.34 6.52
N PRO A 88 13.22 9.35 7.31
CA PRO A 88 14.52 8.74 7.08
C PRO A 88 14.61 8.10 5.69
N ASP A 89 15.80 8.23 5.10
CA ASP A 89 16.15 7.73 3.77
C ASP A 89 15.95 6.20 3.71
N PRO A 90 15.26 5.67 2.68
CA PRO A 90 15.14 4.23 2.44
C PRO A 90 16.48 3.49 2.30
N GLN A 91 17.59 4.20 2.10
CA GLN A 91 18.92 3.61 1.94
C GLN A 91 19.55 3.05 3.22
N ASP A 92 18.91 3.19 4.39
CA ASP A 92 19.31 2.43 5.59
C ASP A 92 19.02 0.92 5.47
N ALA A 93 18.45 0.47 4.35
CA ALA A 93 18.11 -0.92 4.06
C ALA A 93 19.21 -1.69 3.30
N GLN A 94 20.51 -1.49 3.58
CA GLN A 94 21.53 -2.43 3.09
C GLN A 94 22.78 -2.51 3.99
N GLU A 95 22.89 -3.59 4.77
CA GLU A 95 24.01 -4.56 4.74
C GLU A 95 23.95 -5.52 5.95
N PRO A 96 23.32 -6.71 5.83
CA PRO A 96 23.10 -7.60 6.98
C PRO A 96 24.38 -8.22 7.56
N ILE A 97 25.48 -8.31 6.80
CA ILE A 97 26.74 -8.92 7.27
C ILE A 97 27.69 -7.88 7.90
N THR A 98 27.65 -6.65 7.39
CA THR A 98 28.51 -5.55 7.86
C THR A 98 28.00 -4.98 9.19
N ILE A 99 26.68 -4.98 9.42
CA ILE A 99 26.10 -4.55 10.70
C ILE A 99 26.42 -5.56 11.81
N LEU A 100 26.37 -6.87 11.53
CA LEU A 100 26.49 -7.89 12.57
C LEU A 100 27.93 -8.08 13.06
N SER A 101 28.90 -7.99 12.16
CA SER A 101 30.33 -7.94 12.52
C SER A 101 30.66 -6.68 13.33
N GLN A 102 30.14 -5.51 12.92
CA GLN A 102 30.27 -4.27 13.70
C GLN A 102 29.58 -4.36 15.08
N LEU A 103 28.45 -5.04 15.19
CA LEU A 103 27.79 -5.29 16.47
C LEU A 103 28.63 -6.20 17.38
N LEU A 104 29.29 -7.20 16.81
CA LEU A 104 30.22 -8.05 17.55
C LEU A 104 31.44 -7.23 18.03
N ASP A 105 32.02 -6.39 17.18
CA ASP A 105 33.12 -5.49 17.57
C ASP A 105 32.71 -4.53 18.69
N ARG A 106 31.50 -3.98 18.61
CA ARG A 106 30.91 -3.16 19.70
C ARG A 106 30.70 -4.00 20.97
N ALA A 107 30.27 -5.25 20.87
CA ALA A 107 30.12 -6.12 22.03
C ALA A 107 31.47 -6.38 22.71
N VAL A 108 32.53 -6.61 21.92
CA VAL A 108 33.92 -6.71 22.42
C VAL A 108 34.35 -5.43 23.13
N ALA A 109 34.13 -4.26 22.52
CA ALA A 109 34.44 -2.98 23.14
C ALA A 109 33.67 -2.73 24.45
N ASN A 110 32.48 -3.32 24.59
CA ASN A 110 31.64 -3.26 25.79
C ASN A 110 31.90 -4.40 26.80
N GLY A 111 32.93 -5.22 26.59
CA GLY A 111 33.38 -6.21 27.57
C GLY A 111 32.98 -7.66 27.30
N LEU A 112 32.60 -8.01 26.07
CA LEU A 112 32.48 -9.42 25.67
C LEU A 112 33.84 -10.12 25.83
N PRO A 113 33.94 -11.21 26.63
CA PRO A 113 35.18 -11.97 26.77
C PRO A 113 35.68 -12.50 25.43
N THR A 114 36.97 -12.33 25.15
CA THR A 114 37.57 -12.71 23.87
C THR A 114 37.44 -14.20 23.56
N GLU A 115 37.38 -15.05 24.60
CA GLU A 115 37.14 -16.49 24.50
C GLU A 115 35.76 -16.87 23.91
N HIS A 116 34.80 -15.95 23.90
CA HIS A 116 33.46 -16.19 23.34
C HIS A 116 33.26 -15.55 21.96
N VAL A 117 34.19 -14.72 21.49
CA VAL A 117 34.05 -13.97 20.23
C VAL A 117 33.92 -14.91 19.04
N ASP A 118 34.77 -15.93 18.96
CA ASP A 118 34.73 -16.89 17.85
C ASP A 118 33.48 -17.75 17.91
N ALA A 119 33.06 -18.18 19.11
CA ALA A 119 31.80 -18.92 19.28
C ALA A 119 30.57 -18.10 18.85
N VAL A 120 30.54 -16.80 19.15
CA VAL A 120 29.46 -15.91 18.71
C VAL A 120 29.52 -15.73 17.19
N ARG A 121 30.71 -15.53 16.61
CA ARG A 121 30.89 -15.44 15.15
C ARG A 121 30.34 -16.68 14.44
N ASP A 122 30.73 -17.87 14.90
CA ASP A 122 30.26 -19.15 14.36
C ASP A 122 28.73 -19.29 14.43
N LEU A 123 28.11 -18.84 15.53
CA LEU A 123 26.65 -18.85 15.68
C LEU A 123 25.95 -17.92 14.69
N LEU A 124 26.50 -16.74 14.44
CA LEU A 124 25.93 -15.78 13.49
C LEU A 124 26.02 -16.30 12.05
N GLU A 125 27.10 -17.02 11.72
CA GLU A 125 27.27 -17.69 10.42
C GLU A 125 26.35 -18.92 10.29
N LEU A 126 26.13 -19.66 11.38
CA LEU A 126 25.27 -20.84 11.39
C LEU A 126 23.78 -20.50 11.31
N PHE A 127 23.38 -19.34 11.83
CA PHE A 127 21.99 -18.87 11.90
C PHE A 127 21.83 -17.45 11.32
N PRO A 128 22.11 -17.25 10.01
CA PRO A 128 22.07 -15.93 9.37
C PRO A 128 20.66 -15.34 9.25
N ASP A 129 19.63 -16.16 9.50
CA ASP A 129 18.22 -15.81 9.45
C ASP A 129 17.64 -15.40 10.79
N VAL A 130 18.31 -15.69 11.90
CA VAL A 130 17.83 -15.39 13.25
C VAL A 130 18.09 -13.93 13.64
N TRP A 131 19.21 -13.35 13.21
CA TRP A 131 19.63 -12.01 13.59
C TRP A 131 19.70 -11.11 12.36
N ARG A 132 18.79 -10.14 12.25
CA ARG A 132 18.77 -9.15 11.15
C ARG A 132 18.36 -7.77 11.64
N ALA A 133 18.92 -6.74 11.02
CA ALA A 133 18.55 -5.35 11.27
C ALA A 133 17.23 -4.95 10.57
N ALA A 134 16.90 -5.64 9.48
CA ALA A 134 15.71 -5.40 8.68
C ALA A 134 14.93 -6.70 8.48
N VAL A 135 13.65 -6.56 8.11
CA VAL A 135 12.79 -7.70 7.79
C VAL A 135 13.29 -8.36 6.51
N GLY A 136 13.35 -9.69 6.51
CA GLY A 136 13.76 -10.50 5.35
C GLY A 136 12.64 -11.39 4.82
N PRO A 137 12.91 -12.15 3.75
CA PRO A 137 11.93 -13.01 3.09
C PRO A 137 11.80 -14.36 3.81
N ASP A 138 11.47 -14.32 5.11
CA ASP A 138 11.33 -15.55 5.89
C ASP A 138 10.03 -16.28 5.56
N PRO A 139 10.04 -17.63 5.54
CA PRO A 139 8.81 -18.37 5.33
C PRO A 139 7.83 -18.12 6.48
N PRO A 140 6.51 -18.17 6.22
CA PRO A 140 5.51 -18.07 7.27
C PRO A 140 5.75 -19.08 8.39
N ALA A 141 5.40 -18.69 9.62
CA ALA A 141 5.44 -19.60 10.75
C ALA A 141 4.63 -20.88 10.47
N LYS A 142 5.12 -22.03 10.95
CA LYS A 142 4.48 -23.36 10.79
C LYS A 142 3.26 -23.52 11.71
N VAL A 143 2.30 -22.62 11.58
CA VAL A 143 1.04 -22.59 12.33
C VAL A 143 -0.13 -22.41 11.37
N GLU A 144 -1.34 -22.74 11.81
CA GLU A 144 -2.53 -22.52 10.99
C GLU A 144 -2.69 -21.01 10.68
N PRO A 145 -3.01 -20.64 9.41
CA PRO A 145 -3.23 -19.26 9.06
C PRO A 145 -4.33 -18.60 9.90
N LEU A 146 -4.08 -17.37 10.35
CA LEU A 146 -5.06 -16.59 11.08
C LEU A 146 -6.29 -16.32 10.20
N ARG A 147 -7.49 -16.68 10.68
CA ARG A 147 -8.76 -16.37 10.02
C ARG A 147 -9.48 -15.25 10.77
N VAL A 148 -9.70 -14.13 10.08
CA VAL A 148 -10.48 -13.01 10.61
C VAL A 148 -11.96 -13.22 10.28
N THR A 149 -12.82 -13.26 11.31
CA THR A 149 -14.28 -13.34 11.15
C THR A 149 -14.88 -11.96 11.32
N LEU A 150 -15.58 -11.47 10.30
CA LEU A 150 -16.26 -10.17 10.36
C LEU A 150 -17.50 -10.25 11.27
N LYS A 151 -17.79 -9.16 11.97
CA LYS A 151 -19.05 -9.03 12.73
C LYS A 151 -20.24 -9.09 11.78
N PHE A 152 -21.37 -9.61 12.28
CA PHE A 152 -22.62 -9.62 11.54
C PHE A 152 -23.00 -8.19 11.10
N GLY A 153 -23.37 -8.04 9.82
CA GLY A 153 -23.72 -6.76 9.23
C GLY A 153 -22.53 -5.86 8.82
N ALA A 154 -21.28 -6.33 8.94
CA ALA A 154 -20.13 -5.57 8.44
C ALA A 154 -20.22 -5.40 6.91
N VAL A 155 -20.08 -4.16 6.45
CA VAL A 155 -20.08 -3.80 5.03
C VAL A 155 -18.69 -3.33 4.59
N PRO A 156 -18.25 -3.66 3.37
CA PRO A 156 -16.96 -3.20 2.86
C PRO A 156 -16.82 -1.68 2.86
N TYR A 157 -15.63 -1.20 3.21
CA TYR A 157 -15.25 0.20 3.19
C TYR A 157 -13.98 0.40 2.38
N ARG A 158 -14.00 1.32 1.41
CA ARG A 158 -12.79 1.82 0.73
C ARG A 158 -12.63 3.30 1.05
N SER A 159 -11.50 3.66 1.64
CA SER A 159 -11.11 5.06 1.77
C SER A 159 -10.87 5.69 0.39
N PRO A 160 -11.21 6.97 0.20
CA PRO A 160 -10.86 7.70 -1.02
C PRO A 160 -9.33 7.81 -1.17
N PRO A 161 -8.82 8.01 -2.41
CA PRO A 161 -7.39 8.24 -2.64
C PRO A 161 -6.87 9.43 -1.85
N ARG A 162 -5.78 9.23 -1.11
CA ARG A 162 -5.11 10.29 -0.36
C ARG A 162 -3.96 10.89 -1.18
N LYS A 163 -3.84 12.21 -1.17
CA LYS A 163 -2.66 12.92 -1.68
C LYS A 163 -1.57 12.89 -0.61
N TYR A 164 -0.35 12.57 -1.01
CA TYR A 164 0.81 12.57 -0.13
C TYR A 164 1.82 13.60 -0.62
N ALA A 165 2.55 14.22 0.30
CA ALA A 165 3.71 15.04 -0.07
C ALA A 165 4.75 14.18 -0.82
N PRO A 166 5.57 14.76 -1.72
CA PRO A 166 6.49 13.99 -2.56
C PRO A 166 7.39 13.00 -1.80
N LEU A 167 7.99 13.44 -0.68
CA LEU A 167 8.86 12.60 0.16
C LEU A 167 8.08 11.45 0.84
N GLN A 168 6.87 11.73 1.32
CA GLN A 168 5.99 10.70 1.89
C GLN A 168 5.59 9.66 0.83
N ALA A 169 5.23 10.12 -0.37
CA ALA A 169 4.87 9.23 -1.47
C ALA A 169 6.04 8.37 -1.91
N GLN A 170 7.26 8.92 -1.91
CA GLN A 170 8.48 8.18 -2.17
C GLN A 170 8.71 7.09 -1.11
N PHE A 171 8.75 7.48 0.17
CA PHE A 171 8.91 6.53 1.28
C PHE A 171 7.88 5.40 1.25
N ILE A 172 6.59 5.73 1.07
CA ILE A 172 5.53 4.71 0.99
C ILE A 172 5.81 3.74 -0.17
N ARG A 173 6.22 4.24 -1.34
CA ARG A 173 6.51 3.38 -2.50
C ARG A 173 7.69 2.45 -2.25
N GLU A 174 8.80 2.97 -1.73
CA GLU A 174 9.99 2.15 -1.46
C GLU A 174 9.75 1.15 -0.33
N TYR A 175 9.09 1.57 0.75
CA TYR A 175 8.78 0.68 1.87
C TYR A 175 7.81 -0.43 1.46
N VAL A 176 6.70 -0.10 0.76
CA VAL A 176 5.76 -1.11 0.26
C VAL A 176 6.45 -2.04 -0.74
N LYS A 177 7.31 -1.51 -1.62
CA LYS A 177 8.11 -2.34 -2.54
C LYS A 177 8.98 -3.33 -1.78
N SER A 178 9.67 -2.90 -0.73
CA SER A 178 10.46 -3.79 0.12
C SER A 178 9.60 -4.88 0.76
N LEU A 179 8.39 -4.57 1.24
CA LEU A 179 7.49 -5.57 1.81
C LEU A 179 7.01 -6.60 0.77
N VAL A 180 6.75 -6.16 -0.47
CA VAL A 180 6.37 -7.05 -1.58
C VAL A 180 7.54 -7.93 -2.00
N ASP A 181 8.74 -7.35 -2.17
CA ASP A 181 9.95 -8.08 -2.55
C ASP A 181 10.32 -9.13 -1.48
N ASN A 182 9.98 -8.89 -0.20
CA ASN A 182 10.14 -9.83 0.91
C ASN A 182 8.96 -10.81 1.11
N GLY A 183 7.93 -10.78 0.25
CA GLY A 183 6.78 -11.69 0.32
C GLY A 183 5.83 -11.45 1.50
N LEU A 184 5.89 -10.26 2.12
CA LEU A 184 5.05 -9.88 3.27
C LEU A 184 3.74 -9.21 2.85
N MET A 185 3.70 -8.68 1.62
CA MET A 185 2.52 -8.07 1.01
C MET A 185 2.34 -8.57 -0.42
N GLU A 186 1.09 -8.65 -0.85
CA GLU A 186 0.72 -8.97 -2.22
C GLU A 186 -0.22 -7.88 -2.78
N GLN A 187 -0.16 -7.66 -4.09
CA GLN A 187 -1.09 -6.76 -4.76
C GLN A 187 -2.47 -7.41 -4.83
N ASN A 188 -3.49 -6.71 -4.31
CA ASN A 188 -4.89 -7.17 -4.36
C ASN A 188 -5.83 -6.04 -4.81
N ASP A 189 -5.87 -5.82 -6.13
CA ASP A 189 -6.73 -4.80 -6.74
C ASP A 189 -8.23 -5.08 -6.56
N ALA A 190 -8.60 -6.35 -6.33
CA ALA A 190 -9.98 -6.81 -6.16
C ALA A 190 -10.55 -6.55 -4.75
N SER A 191 -9.74 -6.10 -3.80
CA SER A 191 -10.20 -5.88 -2.42
C SER A 191 -11.32 -4.84 -2.37
N ARG A 192 -12.48 -5.19 -1.80
CA ARG A 192 -13.53 -4.21 -1.48
C ARG A 192 -13.25 -3.44 -0.19
N TRP A 193 -12.12 -3.71 0.45
CA TRP A 193 -11.67 -3.07 1.69
C TRP A 193 -10.38 -2.31 1.42
N ALA A 194 -10.34 -1.02 1.76
CA ALA A 194 -9.13 -0.22 1.66
C ALA A 194 -9.12 0.87 2.74
N CYS A 195 -7.94 1.14 3.29
CA CYS A 195 -7.70 2.25 4.20
C CYS A 195 -6.51 3.08 3.72
N ALA A 196 -6.48 4.35 4.11
CA ALA A 196 -5.37 5.24 3.77
C ALA A 196 -4.13 4.88 4.60
N VAL A 197 -2.96 4.95 3.97
CA VAL A 197 -1.67 4.83 4.67
C VAL A 197 -1.39 6.14 5.39
N VAL A 198 -0.84 6.04 6.61
CA VAL A 198 -0.41 7.19 7.40
C VAL A 198 1.07 7.02 7.70
N PRO A 199 1.98 7.69 6.98
CA PRO A 199 3.39 7.70 7.35
C PRO A 199 3.55 8.46 8.66
N VAL A 200 4.27 7.87 9.61
CA VAL A 200 4.52 8.46 10.92
C VAL A 200 6.00 8.35 11.23
N ARG A 201 6.61 9.48 11.59
CA ARG A 201 7.98 9.52 12.08
C ARG A 201 8.06 8.82 13.44
N LYS A 202 8.98 7.86 13.58
CA LYS A 202 9.24 7.20 14.85
C LYS A 202 10.23 8.01 15.68
N PRO A 203 10.00 8.21 16.99
CA PRO A 203 10.97 8.90 17.85
C PRO A 203 12.31 8.15 17.85
N GLY A 204 13.42 8.89 17.72
CA GLY A 204 14.78 8.33 17.69
C GLY A 204 15.38 8.08 16.30
N THR A 205 14.66 8.38 15.21
CA THR A 205 15.26 8.46 13.87
C THR A 205 15.79 9.87 13.64
N SER A 206 17.12 10.05 13.67
CA SER A 206 17.78 11.31 13.36
C SER A 206 17.80 11.54 11.85
N ASP A 207 17.49 12.77 11.44
CA ASP A 207 17.74 13.24 10.08
C ASP A 207 19.24 13.56 10.03
N ASN A 208 20.03 12.77 9.31
CA ASN A 208 21.41 13.16 9.00
C ASN A 208 21.37 14.21 7.88
N TYR A 209 20.97 15.44 8.21
CA TYR A 209 21.14 16.61 7.33
C TYR A 209 21.73 17.76 8.16
N ASP A 210 23.02 17.65 8.45
CA ASP A 210 23.89 18.80 8.63
C ASP A 210 25.02 18.65 7.60
N GLU A 211 24.80 19.18 6.39
CA GLU A 211 25.78 19.88 5.53
C GLU A 211 25.11 20.44 4.26
#